data_AF-A0A378V100-F1
#
_entry.id   AF-A0A378V100-F1
#
_cell.length_a   1.000
_cell.length_b   1.000
_cell.length_c   1.000
_cell.angle_alpha   90.00
_cell.angle_beta   90.00
_cell.angle_gamma   90.00
#
_symmetry.space_group_name_H-M   'P 1'
#
loop_
_entity.id
_entity.type
_entity.pdbx_description
1 polymer ?
#
loop_
_entity_poly.entity_id
_entity_poly.type
_entity_poly.pdbx_seq_one_letter_code
_entity_poly.pdbx_strand_id
1 'polypeptide(L)'
;MGLSMALHEESVRDIRFGHVVTQDLASYHFSAHADVTGVEAIWLDEVEEHLNPMGSRGAGEIGIVGAAAAVVNAVHHATGVRVRDLPVTLDKVLPGLP
;
A
#
# COMPACT_ATOMS: atom_id res chain seq x y z
N MET A 1 5.93 -1.44 1.42
CA MET A 1 5.29 -0.14 1.16
C MET A 1 3.83 -0.30 0.73
N GLY A 2 3.50 -1.01 -0.36
CA GLY A 2 2.12 -1.00 -0.88
C GLY A 2 1.09 -1.60 0.05
N LEU A 3 1.46 -2.72 0.69
CA LEU A 3 0.68 -3.34 1.74
C LEU A 3 0.49 -2.41 2.94
N SER A 4 1.58 -1.78 3.40
CA SER A 4 1.55 -0.81 4.50
C SER A 4 0.65 0.38 4.19
N MET A 5 0.77 1.01 3.02
CA MET A 5 -0.11 2.09 2.57
C MET A 5 -1.58 1.65 2.53
N ALA A 6 -1.85 0.41 2.11
CA ALA A 6 -3.22 -0.09 2.04
C ALA A 6 -3.84 -0.36 3.41
N LEU A 7 -3.06 -0.85 4.39
CA LEU A 7 -3.62 -1.44 5.61
C LEU A 7 -3.18 -0.78 6.93
N HIS A 8 -2.12 0.03 6.93
CA HIS A 8 -1.46 0.47 8.17
C HIS A 8 -1.10 1.96 8.21
N GLU A 9 -0.47 2.49 7.16
CA GLU A 9 0.18 3.79 7.19
C GLU A 9 -0.84 4.94 7.21
N GLU A 10 -0.81 5.75 8.27
CA GLU A 10 -1.60 6.96 8.39
C GLU A 10 -0.85 8.01 9.21
N SER A 11 -0.79 9.23 8.69
CA SER A 11 -0.29 10.40 9.42
C SER A 11 -1.45 11.20 9.96
N VAL A 12 -1.75 11.04 11.25
CA VAL A 12 -2.90 11.72 11.87
C VAL A 12 -2.49 13.13 12.29
N ARG A 13 -3.23 14.15 11.84
CA ARG A 13 -2.97 15.56 12.18
C ARG A 13 -3.87 16.04 13.30
N ASP A 14 -3.30 16.65 14.34
CA ASP A 14 -4.07 17.34 15.37
C ASP A 14 -4.68 18.63 14.79
N ILE A 15 -6.01 18.71 14.75
CA ILE A 15 -6.73 19.87 14.20
C ILE A 15 -6.61 21.13 15.07
N ARG A 16 -6.22 20.99 16.34
CA ARG A 16 -6.10 22.10 17.32
C ARG A 16 -4.76 22.80 17.20
N PHE A 17 -3.70 22.03 17.00
CA PHE A 17 -2.31 22.51 17.07
C PHE A 17 -1.53 22.32 15.75
N GLY A 18 -2.05 21.51 14.82
CA GLY A 18 -1.52 21.35 13.47
C GLY A 18 -0.35 20.38 13.30
N HIS A 19 0.17 19.79 14.38
CA HIS A 19 1.23 18.78 14.33
C HIS A 19 0.67 17.39 14.00
N VAL A 20 1.54 16.48 13.54
CA VAL A 20 1.20 15.06 13.37
C VAL A 20 1.27 14.39 14.73
N VAL A 21 0.33 13.53 15.11
CA VAL A 21 0.33 12.84 16.42
C VAL A 21 1.04 11.48 16.36
N THR A 22 1.08 10.84 15.19
CA THR A 22 1.78 9.58 14.92
C THR A 22 3.27 9.84 14.61
N GLN A 23 4.04 10.27 15.60
CA GLN A 23 5.42 10.79 15.40
C GLN A 23 6.54 9.80 15.78
N ASP A 24 6.19 8.55 16.01
CA ASP A 24 7.14 7.50 16.34
C ASP A 24 6.80 6.21 15.59
N LEU A 25 7.72 5.25 15.63
CA LEU A 25 7.57 3.96 14.95
C LEU A 25 6.59 3.01 15.65
N ALA A 26 6.07 3.38 16.82
CA ALA A 26 5.06 2.61 17.51
C ALA A 26 3.65 3.03 17.10
N SER A 27 3.44 4.33 16.87
CA SER A 27 2.16 4.94 16.51
C SER A 27 1.94 5.06 15.01
N TYR A 28 3.00 5.28 14.22
CA TYR A 28 2.93 5.19 12.76
C TYR A 28 3.10 3.74 12.33
N HIS A 29 1.99 3.03 12.16
CA HIS A 29 2.01 1.60 11.87
C HIS A 29 2.48 1.34 10.44
N PHE A 30 3.32 0.32 10.28
CA PHE A 30 3.78 -0.21 9.00
C PHE A 30 3.84 -1.74 9.07
N SER A 31 3.86 -2.40 7.91
CA SER A 31 3.92 -3.87 7.85
C SER A 31 5.20 -4.40 8.52
N ALA A 32 5.05 -5.27 9.50
CA ALA A 32 6.11 -6.06 10.10
C ALA A 32 6.32 -7.39 9.34
N HIS A 33 7.29 -8.20 9.78
CA HIS A 33 7.55 -9.51 9.19
C HIS A 33 6.32 -10.44 9.24
N ALA A 34 5.49 -10.33 10.28
CA ALA A 34 4.29 -11.17 10.41
C ALA A 34 3.20 -10.82 9.38
N ASP A 35 3.18 -9.59 8.86
CA ASP A 35 2.15 -9.12 7.94
C ASP A 35 2.42 -9.52 6.47
N VAL A 36 3.66 -9.93 6.16
CA VAL A 36 4.09 -10.27 4.79
C VAL A 36 4.27 -11.78 4.68
N THR A 37 3.25 -12.47 4.15
CA THR A 37 3.24 -13.94 4.05
C THR A 37 3.97 -14.48 2.80
N GLY A 38 4.10 -13.67 1.75
CA GLY A 38 4.81 -14.04 0.53
C GLY A 38 4.82 -12.90 -0.49
N VAL A 39 5.92 -12.79 -1.23
CA VAL A 39 6.07 -11.84 -2.35
C VAL A 39 6.71 -12.59 -3.50
N GLU A 40 6.03 -12.59 -4.65
CA GLU A 40 6.56 -13.11 -5.91
C GLU A 40 6.78 -11.95 -6.87
N ALA A 41 7.87 -12.00 -7.62
CA ALA A 41 8.28 -10.93 -8.51
C ALA A 41 8.79 -11.56 -9.81
N ILE A 42 8.13 -11.24 -10.92
CA ILE A 42 8.33 -11.88 -12.23
C ILE A 42 8.81 -10.82 -13.21
N TRP A 43 10.03 -10.99 -13.72
CA TRP A 43 10.59 -10.06 -14.70
C TRP A 43 10.22 -10.51 -16.12
N LEU A 44 9.92 -9.54 -16.97
CA LEU A 44 9.72 -9.77 -18.39
C LEU A 44 11.05 -9.56 -19.10
N ASP A 45 11.41 -10.49 -19.97
CA ASP A 45 12.65 -10.45 -20.75
C ASP A 45 12.53 -9.47 -21.93
N GLU A 46 12.48 -8.18 -21.60
CA GLU A 46 12.45 -7.09 -22.58
C GLU A 46 13.70 -6.20 -22.47
N VAL A 47 14.36 -5.99 -23.61
CA VAL A 47 15.47 -5.04 -23.75
C VAL A 47 14.98 -3.85 -24.56
N GLU A 48 15.12 -2.64 -24.05
CA GLU A 48 14.71 -1.42 -24.75
C GLU A 48 15.93 -0.63 -25.25
N GLU A 49 16.40 -0.99 -26.43
CA GLU A 49 17.59 -0.40 -27.05
C GLU A 49 17.42 1.09 -27.41
N HIS A 50 16.18 1.57 -27.57
CA HIS A 50 15.93 2.98 -27.91
C HIS A 50 15.96 3.92 -26.69
N LEU A 51 15.82 3.40 -25.47
CA LEU A 51 15.73 4.24 -24.27
C LEU A 51 17.10 4.71 -23.78
N ASN A 52 18.06 3.78 -23.72
CA ASN A 52 19.42 4.04 -23.29
C ASN A 52 20.37 2.91 -23.75
N PRO A 53 21.70 3.14 -23.78
CA PRO A 53 22.68 2.13 -24.20
C PRO A 53 22.70 0.84 -23.37
N MET A 54 22.15 0.86 -22.15
CA MET A 54 22.08 -0.31 -21.27
C MET A 54 20.82 -1.15 -21.53
N GLY A 55 19.87 -0.67 -22.34
CA GLY A 55 18.61 -1.35 -22.62
C GLY A 55 17.66 -1.47 -21.43
N SER A 56 17.96 -0.79 -20.32
CA SER A 56 17.29 -0.97 -19.03
C SER A 56 16.18 0.05 -18.78
N ARG A 57 15.30 -0.23 -17.82
CA ARG A 57 14.23 0.69 -17.37
C ARG A 57 14.27 0.85 -15.86
N GLY A 58 13.77 1.99 -15.38
CA GLY A 58 13.66 2.24 -13.94
C GLY A 58 12.58 1.36 -13.30
N ALA A 59 12.93 0.65 -12.23
CA ALA A 59 12.01 -0.23 -11.51
C ALA A 59 11.75 0.17 -10.04
N GLY A 60 12.43 1.21 -9.54
CA GLY A 60 12.37 1.59 -8.12
C GLY A 60 10.98 2.01 -7.64
N GLU A 61 10.24 2.75 -8.46
CA GLU A 61 8.90 3.24 -8.11
C GLU A 61 7.78 2.36 -8.71
N ILE A 62 8.00 1.75 -9.88
CA ILE A 62 6.92 1.04 -10.56
C ILE A 62 6.35 -0.13 -9.75
N GLY A 63 7.19 -0.78 -8.93
CA GLY A 63 6.77 -1.88 -8.06
C GLY A 63 5.79 -1.48 -6.95
N ILE A 64 5.74 -0.19 -6.58
CA ILE A 64 4.76 0.32 -5.60
C ILE A 64 3.49 0.85 -6.27
N VAL A 65 3.57 1.30 -7.52
CA VAL A 65 2.41 1.85 -8.24
C VAL A 65 1.32 0.78 -8.39
N GLY A 66 0.12 1.10 -7.92
CA GLY A 66 -1.04 0.21 -7.99
C GLY A 66 -1.10 -0.89 -6.93
N ALA A 67 -0.01 -1.14 -6.18
CA ALA A 67 0.03 -2.20 -5.16
C ALA A 67 -1.05 -2.00 -4.08
N ALA A 68 -1.21 -0.79 -3.55
CA ALA A 68 -2.25 -0.50 -2.55
C ALA A 68 -3.66 -0.69 -3.13
N ALA A 69 -3.90 -0.23 -4.36
CA ALA A 69 -5.19 -0.40 -5.03
C ALA A 69 -5.52 -1.88 -5.29
N ALA A 70 -4.53 -2.72 -5.62
CA ALA A 70 -4.70 -4.15 -5.77
C ALA A 70 -5.17 -4.81 -4.45
N VAL A 71 -4.55 -4.45 -3.33
CA VAL A 71 -4.96 -4.92 -1.98
C VAL A 71 -6.39 -4.47 -1.66
N VAL A 72 -6.72 -3.19 -1.88
CA VAL A 72 -8.07 -2.65 -1.64
C VAL A 72 -9.13 -3.34 -2.51
N ASN A 73 -8.80 -3.66 -3.75
CA ASN A 73 -9.67 -4.42 -4.65
C ASN A 73 -9.86 -5.86 -4.17
N ALA A 74 -8.83 -6.50 -3.62
CA ALA A 74 -8.94 -7.82 -3.01
C ALA A 74 -9.87 -7.80 -1.79
N VAL A 75 -9.75 -6.79 -0.91
CA VAL A 75 -10.68 -6.61 0.22
C VAL A 75 -12.12 -6.47 -0.26
N HIS A 76 -12.36 -5.62 -1.26
CA HIS A 76 -13.71 -5.48 -1.84
C HIS A 76 -14.21 -6.77 -2.49
N HIS A 77 -13.35 -7.51 -3.19
CA HIS A 77 -13.72 -8.79 -3.77
C HIS A 77 -14.13 -9.81 -2.69
N ALA A 78 -13.42 -9.84 -1.57
CA ALA A 78 -13.68 -10.77 -0.47
C ALA A 78 -14.91 -10.39 0.38
N THR A 79 -15.18 -9.09 0.53
CA THR A 79 -16.19 -8.59 1.51
C THR A 79 -17.41 -7.93 0.88
N GLY A 80 -17.33 -7.52 -0.39
CA GLY A 80 -18.31 -6.64 -1.03
C GLY A 80 -18.22 -5.17 -0.58
N VAL A 81 -17.40 -4.85 0.43
CA VAL A 81 -17.30 -3.51 1.01
C VAL A 81 -16.25 -2.68 0.26
N ARG A 82 -16.64 -1.50 -0.22
CA ARG A 82 -15.73 -0.60 -0.96
C ARG A 82 -15.20 0.52 -0.07
N VAL A 83 -13.96 0.37 0.40
CA VAL A 83 -13.22 1.45 1.08
C VAL A 83 -12.44 2.27 0.04
N ARG A 84 -12.59 3.60 0.11
CA ARG A 84 -11.86 4.55 -0.77
C ARG A 84 -10.92 5.48 -0.01
N ASP A 85 -11.11 5.57 1.31
CA ASP A 85 -10.29 6.34 2.21
C ASP A 85 -9.33 5.38 2.93
N LEU A 86 -8.04 5.46 2.60
CA LEU A 86 -7.02 4.58 3.17
C LEU A 86 -6.54 5.10 4.53
N PRO A 87 -6.02 4.21 5.40
CA PRO A 87 -5.91 2.75 5.23
C PRO A 87 -7.27 2.01 5.32
N VAL A 88 -7.31 0.78 4.81
CA VAL A 88 -8.46 -0.15 4.92
C VAL A 88 -8.44 -0.82 6.28
N THR A 89 -8.84 -0.07 7.29
CA THR A 89 -8.92 -0.56 8.67
C THR A 89 -10.22 -1.33 8.90
N LEU A 90 -10.22 -2.18 9.92
CA LEU A 90 -11.35 -3.06 10.23
C LEU A 90 -12.64 -2.28 10.53
N ASP A 91 -12.55 -1.13 11.20
CA ASP A 91 -13.68 -0.23 11.48
C ASP A 91 -14.34 0.33 10.20
N LYS A 92 -13.59 0.46 9.09
CA LYS A 92 -14.15 0.86 7.79
C LYS A 92 -14.82 -0.30 7.05
N VAL A 93 -14.49 -1.54 7.39
CA VAL A 93 -15.02 -2.75 6.73
C VAL A 93 -16.22 -3.32 7.49
N LEU A 94 -16.13 -3.43 8.82
CA LEU A 94 -17.14 -4.06 9.69
C LEU A 94 -18.58 -3.58 9.45
N PRO A 95 -18.87 -2.27 9.27
CA PRO A 95 -20.24 -1.81 9.09
C PRO A 95 -20.93 -2.32 7.82
N GLY A 96 -20.15 -2.81 6.84
CA GLY A 96 -20.66 -3.34 5.57
C GLY A 96 -20.71 -4.87 5.49
N LEU A 97 -20.33 -5.58 6.56
CA LEU A 97 -20.38 -7.04 6.61
C LEU A 97 -21.80 -7.52 7.01
N PRO A 98 -22.20 -8.73 6.57
CA PRO A 98 -23.50 -9.33 6.89
C PRO A 98 -23.66 -9.74 8.36
#